data_AF-A0A8S1F6G3-F1
#
_entry.id   AF-A0A8S1F6G3-F1
#
_cell.length_a   1.000
_cell.length_b   1.000
_cell.length_c   1.000
_cell.angle_alpha   90.00
_cell.angle_beta   90.00
_cell.angle_gamma   90.00
#
_symmetry.space_group_name_H-M   'P 1'
#
loop_
_entity.id
_entity.type
_entity.pdbx_description
1 polymer ?
#
loop_
_entity_poly.entity_id
_entity_poly.type
_entity_poly.pdbx_seq_one_letter_code
_entity_poly.pdbx_strand_id
1 'polypeptide(L)'
;MATKQSEHNFKQLEANMERILAQRAICYNCGHLLAFAHIFSGISLLMIDVASNYLSRNAVIISFAFIFIICAILSFITARRLDRLALKILLVYSLISLTAAVYLFVKNGLFLNEICMKRDECTKAQQWVHSNIVIISLIEVAASIISIIFCGRSLKHAAASQSLHHYDHLHEVEEAIEKTPEAVDEVANE
;
A
#
# COMPACT_ATOMS: atom_id res chain seq x y z
N MET A 1 24.32 -35.57 19.48
CA MET A 1 23.98 -34.13 19.62
C MET A 1 23.37 -33.53 18.35
N ALA A 2 23.77 -33.95 17.14
CA ALA A 2 23.24 -33.44 15.87
C ALA A 2 21.70 -33.56 15.67
N THR A 3 21.06 -34.58 16.26
CA THR A 3 19.61 -34.82 16.10
C THR A 3 18.72 -33.80 16.79
N LYS A 4 19.13 -33.26 17.97
CA LYS A 4 18.37 -32.22 18.67
C LYS A 4 18.43 -30.85 17.97
N GLN A 5 19.56 -30.54 17.35
CA GLN A 5 19.75 -29.29 16.58
C GLN A 5 18.89 -29.32 15.30
N SER A 6 18.88 -30.44 14.60
CA SER A 6 18.05 -30.66 13.40
C SER A 6 16.55 -30.55 13.72
N GLU A 7 16.09 -31.13 14.83
CA GLU A 7 14.68 -31.07 15.23
C GLU A 7 14.25 -29.66 15.63
N HIS A 8 15.14 -28.89 16.27
CA HIS A 8 14.90 -27.48 16.60
C HIS A 8 14.79 -26.61 15.34
N ASN A 9 15.70 -26.78 14.38
CA ASN A 9 15.67 -26.03 13.12
C ASN A 9 14.41 -26.32 12.29
N PHE A 10 13.93 -27.58 12.29
CA PHE A 10 12.71 -27.96 11.59
C PHE A 10 11.46 -27.30 12.21
N LYS A 11 11.32 -27.32 13.54
CA LYS A 11 10.21 -26.64 14.24
C LYS A 11 10.23 -25.13 14.04
N GLN A 12 11.43 -24.54 13.98
CA GLN A 12 11.60 -23.12 13.70
C GLN A 12 11.22 -22.76 12.26
N LEU A 13 11.54 -23.63 11.29
CA LEU A 13 11.16 -23.48 9.89
C LEU A 13 9.63 -23.59 9.70
N GLU A 14 9.00 -24.57 10.35
CA GLU A 14 7.55 -24.77 10.32
C GLU A 14 6.80 -23.55 10.89
N ALA A 15 7.23 -23.07 12.07
CA ALA A 15 6.66 -21.87 12.69
C ALA A 15 6.86 -20.60 11.84
N ASN A 16 8.00 -20.48 11.15
CA ASN A 16 8.25 -19.37 10.24
C ASN A 16 7.37 -19.46 8.98
N MET A 17 7.18 -20.67 8.43
CA MET A 17 6.34 -20.90 7.27
C MET A 17 4.87 -20.60 7.56
N GLU A 18 4.35 -21.02 8.71
CA GLU A 18 2.98 -20.69 9.15
C GLU A 18 2.77 -19.17 9.28
N ARG A 19 3.73 -18.45 9.86
CA ARG A 19 3.67 -16.97 9.95
C ARG A 19 3.65 -16.32 8.58
N ILE A 20 4.46 -16.82 7.63
CA ILE A 20 4.50 -16.29 6.26
C ILE A 20 3.15 -16.51 5.56
N LEU A 21 2.54 -17.69 5.72
CA LEU A 21 1.23 -18.01 5.12
C LEU A 21 0.10 -17.16 5.74
N ALA A 22 0.05 -17.06 7.07
CA ALA A 22 -0.94 -16.24 7.77
C ALA A 22 -0.81 -14.75 7.39
N GLN A 23 0.41 -14.24 7.30
CA GLN A 23 0.66 -12.86 6.90
C GLN A 23 0.28 -12.60 5.45
N ARG A 24 0.53 -13.56 4.55
CA ARG A 24 0.09 -13.47 3.15
C ARG A 24 -1.44 -13.40 3.04
N ALA A 25 -2.17 -14.16 3.85
CA ALA A 25 -3.64 -14.13 3.88
C ALA A 25 -4.19 -12.78 4.39
N ILE A 26 -3.59 -12.23 5.45
CA ILE A 26 -3.95 -10.90 5.97
C ILE A 26 -3.66 -9.83 4.92
N CYS A 27 -2.51 -9.89 4.24
CA CYS A 27 -2.15 -8.97 3.18
C CYS A 27 -3.10 -9.05 1.98
N TYR A 28 -3.54 -10.25 1.61
CA TYR A 28 -4.48 -10.47 0.52
C TYR A 28 -5.84 -9.81 0.79
N ASN A 29 -6.41 -10.05 1.98
CA ASN A 29 -7.71 -9.49 2.36
C ASN A 29 -7.63 -7.97 2.56
N CYS A 30 -6.56 -7.47 3.20
CA CYS A 30 -6.36 -6.04 3.40
C CYS A 30 -6.19 -5.31 2.06
N GLY A 31 -5.40 -5.86 1.13
CA GLY A 31 -5.23 -5.31 -0.20
C GLY A 31 -6.53 -5.25 -1.01
N HIS A 32 -7.39 -6.26 -0.92
CA HIS A 32 -8.71 -6.23 -1.56
C HIS A 32 -9.62 -5.17 -0.95
N LEU A 33 -9.70 -5.10 0.39
CA LEU A 33 -10.54 -4.12 1.08
C LEU A 33 -10.10 -2.69 0.76
N LEU A 34 -8.79 -2.43 0.75
CA LEU A 34 -8.21 -1.14 0.35
C LEU A 34 -8.54 -0.80 -1.10
N ALA A 35 -8.41 -1.78 -2.00
CA ALA A 35 -8.75 -1.59 -3.40
C ALA A 35 -10.24 -1.21 -3.58
N PHE A 36 -11.14 -1.88 -2.86
CA PHE A 36 -12.56 -1.55 -2.86
C PHE A 36 -12.85 -0.15 -2.29
N ALA A 37 -12.13 0.28 -1.25
CA ALA A 37 -12.30 1.62 -0.71
C ALA A 37 -11.87 2.68 -1.74
N HIS A 38 -10.68 2.54 -2.31
CA HIS A 38 -10.14 3.47 -3.31
C HIS A 38 -11.00 3.56 -4.58
N ILE A 39 -11.49 2.41 -5.09
CA ILE A 39 -12.33 2.40 -6.29
C ILE A 39 -13.72 3.00 -6.01
N PHE A 40 -14.29 2.72 -4.85
CA PHE A 40 -15.57 3.30 -4.44
C PHE A 40 -15.46 4.82 -4.36
N SER A 41 -14.45 5.35 -3.66
CA SER A 41 -14.19 6.79 -3.59
C SER A 41 -14.02 7.43 -4.96
N GLY A 42 -13.19 6.83 -5.83
CA GLY A 42 -12.93 7.33 -7.18
C GLY A 42 -14.18 7.36 -8.06
N ILE A 43 -14.96 6.27 -8.08
CA ILE A 43 -16.20 6.21 -8.86
C ILE A 43 -17.23 7.19 -8.31
N SER A 44 -17.41 7.27 -6.98
CA SER A 44 -18.35 8.21 -6.38
C SER A 44 -18.00 9.66 -6.71
N LEU A 45 -16.72 10.03 -6.73
CA LEU A 45 -16.29 11.35 -7.16
C LEU A 45 -16.61 11.63 -8.64
N LEU A 46 -16.36 10.68 -9.55
CA LEU A 46 -16.72 10.84 -10.96
C LEU A 46 -18.24 11.01 -11.13
N MET A 47 -19.04 10.23 -10.41
CA MET A 47 -20.50 10.34 -10.48
C MET A 47 -20.99 11.70 -9.99
N ILE A 48 -20.43 12.20 -8.89
CA ILE A 48 -20.76 13.53 -8.36
C ILE A 48 -20.32 14.62 -9.34
N ASP A 49 -19.12 14.52 -9.91
CA ASP A 49 -18.60 15.49 -10.88
C ASP A 49 -19.49 15.56 -12.13
N VAL A 50 -19.86 14.41 -12.72
CA VAL A 50 -20.78 14.35 -13.86
C VAL A 50 -22.15 14.92 -13.51
N ALA A 51 -22.71 14.56 -12.35
CA ALA A 51 -24.02 15.06 -11.92
C ALA A 51 -24.02 16.57 -11.61
N SER A 52 -22.87 17.11 -11.18
CA SER A 52 -22.69 18.52 -10.81
C SER A 52 -21.94 19.35 -11.85
N ASN A 53 -21.77 18.82 -13.07
CA ASN A 53 -20.99 19.44 -14.14
C ASN A 53 -21.52 20.84 -14.55
N TYR A 54 -22.79 21.13 -14.29
CA TYR A 54 -23.35 22.48 -14.47
C TYR A 54 -22.90 23.50 -13.40
N LEU A 55 -22.47 23.05 -12.22
CA LEU A 55 -21.99 23.89 -11.12
C LEU A 55 -20.48 24.10 -11.13
N SER A 56 -19.72 23.16 -11.69
CA SER A 56 -18.28 23.08 -11.42
C SER A 56 -17.53 22.51 -12.62
N ARG A 57 -16.99 23.37 -13.49
CA ARG A 57 -15.96 23.00 -14.48
C ARG A 57 -14.61 22.73 -13.78
N ASN A 58 -14.55 21.80 -12.83
CA ASN A 58 -13.34 21.50 -12.08
C ASN A 58 -12.67 20.22 -12.62
N ALA A 59 -11.86 20.35 -13.67
CA ALA A 59 -10.99 19.28 -14.19
C ALA A 59 -10.08 18.65 -13.10
N VAL A 60 -9.89 19.35 -11.99
CA VAL A 60 -9.14 18.89 -10.80
C VAL A 60 -9.82 17.71 -10.11
N ILE A 61 -11.16 17.67 -10.01
CA ILE A 61 -11.88 16.58 -9.32
C ILE A 61 -11.73 15.28 -10.10
N ILE A 62 -11.90 15.35 -11.42
CA ILE A 62 -11.68 14.23 -12.35
C ILE A 62 -10.25 13.68 -12.20
N SER A 63 -9.25 14.57 -12.16
CA SER A 63 -7.84 14.17 -12.00
C SER A 63 -7.60 13.40 -10.71
N PHE A 64 -8.19 13.85 -9.59
CA PHE A 64 -8.06 13.16 -8.30
C PHE A 64 -8.82 11.83 -8.27
N ALA A 65 -9.99 11.75 -8.90
CA ALA A 65 -10.72 10.50 -9.01
C ALA A 65 -9.91 9.43 -9.77
N PHE A 66 -9.18 9.80 -10.83
CA PHE A 66 -8.27 8.89 -11.51
C PHE A 66 -7.11 8.43 -10.63
N ILE A 67 -6.55 9.32 -9.79
CA ILE A 67 -5.51 8.94 -8.82
C ILE A 67 -6.04 7.87 -7.86
N PHE A 68 -7.28 8.00 -7.37
CA PHE A 68 -7.89 7.03 -6.47
C PHE A 68 -8.11 5.69 -7.17
N ILE A 69 -8.59 5.71 -8.43
CA ILE A 69 -8.74 4.50 -9.25
C ILE A 69 -7.39 3.81 -9.49
N ILE A 70 -6.33 4.57 -9.78
CA ILE A 70 -4.97 4.01 -9.95
C ILE A 70 -4.50 3.37 -8.63
N CYS A 71 -4.74 3.99 -7.48
CA CYS A 71 -4.45 3.39 -6.17
C CYS A 71 -5.20 2.07 -5.96
N ALA A 72 -6.47 2.00 -6.40
CA ALA A 72 -7.24 0.76 -6.34
C ALA A 72 -6.63 -0.35 -7.19
N ILE A 73 -6.25 -0.05 -8.44
CA ILE A 73 -5.63 -1.02 -9.35
C ILE A 73 -4.31 -1.54 -8.76
N LEU A 74 -3.46 -0.63 -8.27
CA LEU A 74 -2.19 -1.00 -7.62
C LEU A 74 -2.43 -1.83 -6.34
N SER A 75 -3.49 -1.55 -5.59
CA SER A 75 -3.88 -2.34 -4.41
C SER A 75 -4.30 -3.76 -4.81
N PHE A 76 -5.06 -3.94 -5.89
CA PHE A 76 -5.38 -5.27 -6.42
C PHE A 76 -4.15 -6.03 -6.91
N ILE A 77 -3.23 -5.35 -7.60
CA ILE A 77 -1.99 -5.95 -8.08
C ILE A 77 -1.15 -6.43 -6.89
N THR A 78 -0.95 -5.58 -5.90
CA THR A 78 -0.16 -5.91 -4.70
C THR A 78 -0.81 -6.98 -3.82
N ALA A 79 -2.15 -7.07 -3.82
CA ALA A 79 -2.87 -8.15 -3.14
C ALA A 79 -2.60 -9.53 -3.80
N ARG A 80 -2.51 -9.59 -5.13
CA ARG A 80 -2.26 -10.84 -5.87
C ARG A 80 -0.77 -11.19 -5.93
N ARG A 81 0.10 -10.20 -6.11
CA ARG A 81 1.54 -10.35 -6.26
C ARG A 81 2.23 -9.40 -5.29
N LEU A 82 2.91 -9.96 -4.28
CA LEU A 82 3.61 -9.17 -3.27
C LEU A 82 4.95 -8.64 -3.81
N ASP A 83 4.90 -7.96 -4.96
CA ASP A 83 6.07 -7.44 -5.66
C ASP A 83 6.53 -6.13 -5.02
N ARG A 84 7.81 -6.05 -4.65
CA ARG A 84 8.36 -4.87 -3.97
C ARG A 84 8.26 -3.60 -4.80
N LEU A 85 8.43 -3.71 -6.13
CA LEU A 85 8.27 -2.58 -7.03
C LEU A 85 6.83 -2.08 -7.00
N ALA A 86 5.85 -2.99 -7.09
CA ALA A 86 4.44 -2.65 -7.01
C ALA A 86 4.08 -2.00 -5.66
N LEU A 87 4.65 -2.49 -4.55
CA LEU A 87 4.47 -1.87 -3.23
C LEU A 87 5.08 -0.47 -3.12
N LYS A 88 6.26 -0.24 -3.71
CA LYS A 88 6.87 1.09 -3.74
C LYS A 88 6.03 2.08 -4.56
N ILE A 89 5.55 1.64 -5.72
CA ILE A 89 4.66 2.45 -6.57
C ILE A 89 3.35 2.75 -5.84
N LEU A 90 2.73 1.74 -5.21
CA LEU A 90 1.51 1.92 -4.41
C LEU A 90 1.73 2.89 -3.25
N LEU A 91 2.88 2.83 -2.56
CA LEU A 91 3.21 3.76 -1.48
C LEU A 91 3.27 5.22 -1.98
N VAL A 92 3.94 5.46 -3.11
CA VAL A 92 4.03 6.80 -3.73
C VAL A 92 2.64 7.30 -4.12
N TYR A 93 1.85 6.47 -4.81
CA TYR A 93 0.51 6.84 -5.22
C TYR A 93 -0.45 7.03 -4.03
N SER A 94 -0.27 6.28 -2.94
CA SER A 94 -1.06 6.47 -1.71
C SER A 94 -0.75 7.81 -1.03
N LEU A 95 0.50 8.30 -1.09
CA LEU A 95 0.85 9.64 -0.59
C LEU A 95 0.25 10.74 -1.46
N ILE A 96 0.27 10.57 -2.78
CA ILE A 96 -0.37 11.49 -3.72
C ILE A 96 -1.89 11.50 -3.48
N SER A 97 -2.51 10.33 -3.33
CA SER A 97 -3.94 10.18 -3.02
C SER A 97 -4.29 10.87 -1.70
N LEU A 98 -3.49 10.66 -0.65
CA LEU A 98 -3.67 11.33 0.64
C LEU A 98 -3.65 12.86 0.48
N THR A 99 -2.70 13.39 -0.28
CA THR A 99 -2.59 14.84 -0.53
C THR A 99 -3.81 15.37 -1.27
N ALA A 100 -4.26 14.66 -2.30
CA ALA A 100 -5.46 15.02 -3.07
C ALA A 100 -6.73 14.97 -2.20
N ALA A 101 -6.88 13.94 -1.37
CA ALA A 101 -8.01 13.76 -0.47
C ALA A 101 -8.04 14.85 0.61
N VAL A 102 -6.90 15.18 1.23
CA VAL A 102 -6.79 16.29 2.19
C VAL A 102 -7.13 17.62 1.52
N TYR A 103 -6.63 17.88 0.32
CA TYR A 103 -6.96 19.09 -0.43
C TYR A 103 -8.48 19.19 -0.68
N LEU A 104 -9.13 18.12 -1.13
CA LEU A 104 -10.58 18.08 -1.35
C LEU A 104 -11.33 18.32 -0.04
N PHE A 105 -10.92 17.66 1.05
CA PHE A 105 -11.53 17.82 2.36
C PHE A 105 -11.48 19.28 2.82
N VAL A 106 -10.29 19.89 2.80
CA VAL A 106 -10.10 21.28 3.25
C VAL A 106 -10.86 22.25 2.34
N LYS A 107 -10.73 22.14 1.02
CA LYS A 107 -11.39 23.05 0.07
C LYS A 107 -12.91 23.03 0.21
N ASN A 108 -13.51 21.84 0.28
CA ASN A 108 -14.96 21.70 0.35
C ASN A 108 -15.49 21.95 1.77
N GLY A 109 -14.71 21.60 2.81
CA GLY A 109 -15.04 21.91 4.20
C GLY A 109 -15.05 23.41 4.47
N LEU A 110 -14.07 24.15 3.96
CA LEU A 110 -14.05 25.61 4.04
C LEU A 110 -15.22 26.24 3.27
N PHE A 111 -15.56 25.72 2.09
CA PHE A 111 -16.71 26.20 1.33
C PHE A 111 -18.03 26.03 2.12
N LEU A 112 -18.25 24.85 2.71
CA LEU A 112 -19.42 24.58 3.54
C LEU A 112 -19.47 25.49 4.78
N ASN A 113 -18.33 25.67 5.46
CA ASN A 113 -18.28 26.46 6.68
C ASN A 113 -18.45 27.97 6.42
N GLU A 114 -17.70 28.53 5.47
CA GLU A 114 -17.69 29.98 5.22
C GLU A 114 -18.88 30.46 4.39
N ILE A 115 -19.30 29.70 3.39
CA ILE A 115 -20.37 30.13 2.48
C ILE A 115 -21.71 29.56 2.94
N CYS A 116 -21.81 28.24 3.10
CA CYS A 116 -23.11 27.63 3.37
C CYS A 116 -23.59 27.86 4.82
N MET A 117 -22.71 27.76 5.82
CA MET A 117 -23.12 27.89 7.23
C MET A 117 -23.10 29.34 7.74
N LYS A 118 -22.05 30.11 7.43
CA LYS A 118 -21.93 31.49 7.93
C LYS A 118 -22.71 32.52 7.13
N ARG A 119 -22.77 32.39 5.81
CA ARG A 119 -23.44 33.36 4.92
C ARG A 119 -24.84 32.95 4.49
N ASP A 120 -25.23 31.68 4.67
CA ASP A 120 -26.50 31.10 4.22
C ASP A 120 -26.78 31.33 2.71
N GLU A 121 -25.70 31.45 1.92
CA GLU A 121 -25.74 31.76 0.48
C GLU A 121 -25.77 30.48 -0.39
N CYS A 122 -25.85 29.30 0.21
CA CYS A 122 -25.82 28.03 -0.52
C CYS A 122 -27.20 27.52 -0.92
N THR A 123 -27.31 27.07 -2.16
CA THR A 123 -28.44 26.24 -2.57
C THR A 123 -28.36 24.85 -1.91
N LYS A 124 -29.52 24.21 -1.68
CA LYS A 124 -29.57 22.83 -1.15
C LYS A 124 -28.74 21.84 -1.99
N ALA A 125 -28.70 22.05 -3.31
CA ALA A 125 -27.91 21.23 -4.23
C ALA A 125 -26.39 21.39 -4.00
N GLN A 126 -25.90 22.63 -3.86
CA GLN A 126 -24.49 22.91 -3.56
C GLN A 126 -24.07 22.29 -2.22
N GLN A 127 -24.87 22.51 -1.18
CA GLN A 127 -24.60 21.96 0.14
C GLN A 127 -24.51 20.42 0.07
N TRP A 128 -25.42 19.78 -0.65
CA TRP A 128 -25.40 18.33 -0.84
C TRP A 128 -24.14 17.84 -1.58
N VAL A 129 -23.76 18.49 -2.69
CA VAL A 129 -22.57 18.11 -3.47
C VAL A 129 -21.30 18.25 -2.63
N HIS A 130 -21.07 19.42 -2.03
CA HIS A 130 -19.86 19.68 -1.25
C HIS A 130 -19.78 18.80 0.00
N SER A 131 -20.91 18.50 0.66
CA SER A 131 -20.93 17.60 1.82
C SER A 131 -20.55 16.17 1.45
N ASN A 132 -21.06 15.66 0.32
CA ASN A 132 -20.67 14.33 -0.15
C ASN A 132 -19.18 14.26 -0.53
N ILE A 133 -18.64 15.29 -1.16
CA ILE A 133 -17.19 15.36 -1.47
C ILE A 133 -16.36 15.34 -0.17
N VAL A 134 -16.79 16.03 0.89
CA VAL A 134 -16.12 15.99 2.20
C VAL A 134 -16.15 14.58 2.80
N ILE A 135 -17.30 13.89 2.75
CA ILE A 135 -17.42 12.53 3.27
C ILE A 135 -16.52 11.55 2.51
N ILE A 136 -16.56 11.59 1.17
CA ILE A 136 -15.75 10.71 0.32
C ILE A 136 -14.26 10.99 0.52
N SER A 137 -13.85 12.25 0.58
CA SER A 137 -12.45 12.60 0.84
C SER A 137 -11.97 12.12 2.21
N LEU A 138 -12.81 12.13 3.24
CA LEU A 138 -12.45 11.58 4.55
C LEU A 138 -12.26 10.05 4.51
N ILE A 139 -13.13 9.33 3.79
CA ILE A 139 -12.98 7.88 3.55
C ILE A 139 -11.65 7.62 2.83
N GLU A 140 -11.32 8.42 1.82
CA GLU A 140 -10.08 8.27 1.05
C GLU A 140 -8.83 8.61 1.86
N VAL A 141 -8.89 9.61 2.76
CA VAL A 141 -7.80 9.89 3.72
C VAL A 141 -7.53 8.66 4.58
N ALA A 142 -8.58 8.05 5.14
CA ALA A 142 -8.43 6.86 5.97
C ALA A 142 -7.87 5.68 5.16
N ALA A 143 -8.41 5.42 3.96
CA ALA A 143 -7.92 4.37 3.07
C ALA A 143 -6.44 4.58 2.71
N SER A 144 -6.05 5.81 2.36
CA SER A 144 -4.67 6.15 1.99
C SER A 144 -3.70 5.99 3.16
N ILE A 145 -4.08 6.38 4.39
CA ILE A 145 -3.27 6.15 5.59
C ILE A 145 -3.07 4.65 5.82
N ILE A 146 -4.13 3.85 5.72
CA ILE A 146 -4.06 2.40 5.90
C ILE A 146 -3.16 1.79 4.81
N SER A 147 -3.28 2.22 3.55
CA SER A 147 -2.42 1.80 2.44
C SER A 147 -0.94 2.12 2.69
N ILE A 148 -0.62 3.31 3.21
CA ILE A 148 0.76 3.70 3.56
C ILE A 148 1.31 2.80 4.67
N ILE A 149 0.54 2.58 5.73
CA ILE A 149 0.92 1.71 6.85
C ILE A 149 1.14 0.28 6.37
N PHE A 150 0.21 -0.23 5.55
CA PHE A 150 0.27 -1.55 4.95
C PHE A 150 1.52 -1.72 4.08
N CYS A 151 1.76 -0.79 3.16
CA CYS A 151 2.95 -0.82 2.30
C CYS A 151 4.24 -0.74 3.12
N GLY A 152 4.29 0.14 4.13
CA GLY A 152 5.45 0.30 5.00
C GLY A 152 5.76 -0.97 5.80
N ARG A 153 4.75 -1.65 6.35
CA ARG A 153 4.94 -2.92 7.06
C ARG A 153 5.40 -4.03 6.12
N SER A 154 4.77 -4.16 4.96
CA SER A 154 5.09 -5.19 3.97
C SER A 154 6.48 -5.01 3.36
N LEU A 155 6.93 -3.77 3.12
CA LEU A 155 8.29 -3.49 2.66
C LEU A 155 9.35 -3.83 3.72
N LYS A 156 9.11 -3.51 5.00
CA LYS A 156 10.05 -3.86 6.10
C LYS A 156 10.26 -5.36 6.23
N HIS A 157 9.17 -6.14 6.13
CA HIS A 157 9.26 -7.60 6.20
C HIS A 157 9.99 -8.18 5.00
N ALA A 158 9.72 -7.65 3.79
CA ALA A 158 10.41 -8.09 2.60
C ALA A 158 11.93 -7.78 2.64
N ALA A 159 12.36 -6.69 3.28
CA ALA A 159 13.77 -6.38 3.46
C ALA A 159 14.46 -7.32 4.45
N ALA A 160 13.80 -7.62 5.58
CA ALA A 160 14.33 -8.51 6.61
C ALA A 160 14.50 -9.97 6.15
N SER A 161 13.63 -10.46 5.26
CA SER A 161 13.76 -11.82 4.72
C SER A 161 14.95 -11.98 3.77
N GLN A 162 15.35 -10.92 3.06
CA GLN A 162 16.44 -10.99 2.09
C GLN A 162 17.81 -10.85 2.73
N SER A 163 17.94 -10.09 3.82
CA SER A 163 19.17 -10.08 4.61
C SER A 163 19.46 -11.45 5.21
N LEU A 164 18.42 -12.20 5.60
CA LEU A 164 18.57 -13.56 6.12
C LEU A 164 19.04 -14.53 5.02
N HIS A 165 18.40 -14.49 3.84
CA HIS A 165 18.75 -15.37 2.72
C HIS A 165 20.14 -15.09 2.14
N HIS A 166 20.60 -13.83 2.21
CA HIS A 166 21.97 -13.46 1.83
C HIS A 166 22.99 -13.97 2.85
N TYR A 167 22.63 -13.99 4.15
CA TYR A 167 23.48 -14.51 5.21
C TYR A 167 23.62 -16.04 5.15
N ASP A 168 22.52 -16.76 4.91
CA ASP A 168 22.55 -18.22 4.71
C ASP A 168 23.42 -18.60 3.51
N HIS A 169 23.31 -17.87 2.39
CA HIS A 169 24.10 -18.16 1.20
C HIS A 169 25.59 -17.87 1.40
N LEU A 170 25.94 -16.87 2.23
CA LEU A 170 27.33 -16.62 2.64
C LEU A 170 27.85 -17.72 3.57
N HIS A 171 27.01 -18.19 4.50
CA HIS A 171 27.39 -19.26 5.42
C HIS A 171 27.56 -20.61 4.72
N GLU A 172 26.74 -20.94 3.73
CA GLU A 172 26.92 -22.13 2.88
C GLU A 172 28.20 -22.05 2.04
N VAL A 173 28.54 -20.86 1.52
CA VAL A 173 29.79 -20.66 0.77
C VAL A 173 31.01 -20.77 1.69
N GLU A 174 30.96 -20.20 2.89
CA GLU A 174 32.04 -20.28 3.88
C GLU A 174 32.25 -21.73 4.37
N GLU A 175 31.17 -22.47 4.63
CA GLU A 175 31.23 -23.88 5.03
C GLU A 175 31.72 -24.81 3.90
N ALA A 176 31.43 -24.46 2.64
CA ALA A 176 31.96 -25.17 1.47
C ALA A 176 33.48 -24.91 1.27
N ILE A 177 33.94 -23.68 1.52
CA ILE A 177 35.36 -23.31 1.47
C ILE A 177 36.14 -24.04 2.57
N GLU A 178 35.61 -24.11 3.80
CA GLU A 178 36.27 -24.82 4.91
C GLU A 178 36.37 -26.34 4.67
N LYS A 179 35.43 -26.94 3.94
CA LYS A 179 35.42 -28.37 3.59
C LYS A 179 36.26 -28.73 2.36
N THR A 180 36.80 -27.76 1.62
CA THR A 180 37.69 -28.01 0.47
C THR A 180 39.02 -27.25 0.56
N PRO A 181 39.89 -27.58 1.52
CA PRO A 181 41.21 -26.96 1.61
C PRO A 181 42.18 -27.40 0.48
N GLU A 182 41.90 -28.50 -0.23
CA GLU A 182 42.86 -29.13 -1.16
C GLU A 182 42.94 -28.51 -2.57
N ALA A 183 42.08 -27.56 -2.94
CA ALA A 183 42.09 -26.95 -4.29
C ALA A 183 42.84 -25.61 -4.37
N VAL A 184 43.30 -25.05 -3.25
CA VAL A 184 43.99 -23.74 -3.23
C VAL A 184 45.51 -23.88 -3.44
N ASP A 185 46.09 -25.03 -3.12
CA ASP A 185 47.53 -25.27 -3.26
C ASP A 185 47.96 -25.65 -4.70
N GLU A 186 47.03 -26.04 -5.58
CA GLU A 186 47.36 -26.38 -6.98
C GLU A 186 47.49 -25.14 -7.89
N VAL A 187 46.91 -23.99 -7.51
CA VAL A 187 46.98 -22.75 -8.30
C VAL A 187 48.14 -21.83 -7.87
N ALA A 188 48.76 -22.09 -6.71
CA ALA A 188 49.88 -21.30 -6.21
C ALA A 188 51.26 -21.77 -6.73
N ASN A 189 51.31 -22.87 -7.50
CA ASN A 189 52.54 -23.50 -7.97
C ASN A 189 52.63 -23.67 -9.51
N GLU A 190 51.75 -23.02 -10.28
CA GLU A 190 51.94 -22.81 -11.74
C GLU A 190 52.29 -21.35 -12.08
#